data_AF-A0A3R7FF32-F1
#
_entry.id   AF-A0A3R7FF32-F1
#
_cell.length_a   1.000
_cell.length_b   1.000
_cell.length_c   1.000
_cell.angle_alpha   90.00
_cell.angle_beta   90.00
_cell.angle_gamma   90.00
#
_symmetry.space_group_name_H-M   'P 1'
#
loop_
_entity.id
_entity.type
_entity.pdbx_description
1 polymer ?
#
loop_
_entity_poly.entity_id
_entity_poly.type
_entity_poly.pdbx_seq_one_letter_code
_entity_poly.pdbx_strand_id
1 'polypeptide(L)'
;MTSGAMLTMPMLLINMGGEMLYVLDQRLKAQNISGDKSVKVLVDVVKTMYNTKFISELFRPHHMYSNVSTRQIFDRLAHSSIMRLNQSSMDKVG
;
A
#
# COMPACT_ATOMS: atom_id res chain seq x y z
N MET A 1 17.65 12.53 -22.79
CA MET A 1 16.67 12.44 -21.70
C MET A 1 17.44 12.08 -20.43
N THR A 2 17.42 12.94 -19.42
CA THR A 2 18.23 12.79 -18.20
C THR A 2 17.77 11.59 -17.38
N SER A 3 18.68 10.68 -17.03
CA SER A 3 18.40 9.43 -16.31
C SER A 3 17.60 9.61 -15.01
N GLY A 4 17.64 10.79 -14.39
CA GLY A 4 16.85 11.12 -13.19
C GLY A 4 15.32 11.08 -13.41
N ALA A 5 14.82 11.35 -14.62
CA ALA A 5 13.38 11.31 -14.90
C ALA A 5 12.79 9.89 -14.90
N MET A 6 13.65 8.86 -15.02
CA MET A 6 13.23 7.45 -15.00
C MET A 6 13.21 6.85 -13.57
N LEU A 7 13.66 7.60 -12.56
CA LEU A 7 13.67 7.18 -11.14
C LEU A 7 12.62 7.93 -10.30
N THR A 8 11.77 8.73 -10.93
CA THR A 8 10.69 9.47 -10.26
C THR A 8 9.58 8.55 -9.76
N MET A 9 9.39 7.38 -10.38
CA MET A 9 8.35 6.41 -10.03
C MET A 9 8.56 5.78 -8.65
N PRO A 10 9.74 5.23 -8.32
CA PRO A 10 10.05 4.80 -6.96
C PRO A 10 9.81 5.90 -5.91
N MET A 11 10.24 7.13 -6.20
CA MET A 11 10.14 8.25 -5.26
C MET A 11 8.67 8.63 -4.99
N LEU A 12 7.85 8.71 -6.04
CA LEU A 12 6.41 8.95 -5.92
C LEU A 12 5.73 7.86 -5.08
N LEU A 13 6.07 6.59 -5.34
CA LEU A 13 5.44 5.47 -4.66
C LEU A 13 5.78 5.43 -3.16
N ILE A 14 7.04 5.71 -2.81
CA ILE A 14 7.46 5.80 -1.40
C ILE A 14 6.73 6.96 -0.71
N ASN A 15 6.62 8.12 -1.37
CA ASN A 15 5.96 9.30 -0.81
C ASN A 15 4.46 9.06 -0.55
N MET A 16 3.70 8.69 -1.60
CA MET A 16 2.26 8.44 -1.49
C MET A 16 1.94 7.19 -0.66
N GLY A 17 2.81 6.17 -0.70
CA GLY A 17 2.67 4.98 0.14
C GLY A 17 2.89 5.26 1.62
N GLY A 18 3.81 6.17 1.96
CA GLY A 18 3.99 6.68 3.32
C GLY A 18 2.76 7.44 3.81
N GLU A 19 2.21 8.32 2.97
CA GLU A 19 0.96 9.03 3.27
C GLU A 19 -0.21 8.05 3.48
N MET A 20 -0.34 7.03 2.63
CA MET A 20 -1.34 5.97 2.79
C MET A 20 -1.21 5.24 4.13
N LEU A 21 0.01 4.86 4.53
CA LEU A 21 0.25 4.19 5.83
C LEU A 21 -0.15 5.07 7.00
N TYR A 22 0.19 6.36 6.95
CA TYR A 22 -0.21 7.33 7.97
C TYR A 22 -1.74 7.46 8.07
N VAL A 23 -2.43 7.65 6.93
CA VAL A 23 -3.89 7.76 6.90
C VAL A 23 -4.56 6.47 7.37
N LEU A 24 -4.00 5.30 7.03
CA LEU A 24 -4.51 4.01 7.46
C LEU A 24 -4.37 3.82 8.97
N ASP A 25 -3.22 4.16 9.56
CA ASP A 25 -3.00 4.12 11.01
C ASP A 25 -3.99 5.03 11.76
N GLN A 26 -4.22 6.25 11.27
CA GLN A 26 -5.21 7.17 11.85
C GLN A 26 -6.63 6.60 11.78
N ARG A 27 -7.02 5.98 10.66
CA ARG A 27 -8.34 5.34 10.51
C ARG A 27 -8.52 4.15 11.45
N LEU A 28 -7.49 3.31 11.59
CA LEU A 28 -7.51 2.16 12.50
C LEU A 28 -7.66 2.61 13.96
N LYS A 29 -6.97 3.67 14.35
CA LYS A 29 -7.12 4.31 15.67
C LYS A 29 -8.52 4.88 15.89
N ALA A 30 -9.07 5.59 14.91
CA ALA A 30 -10.42 6.15 14.98
C ALA A 30 -11.52 5.07 15.08
N GLN A 31 -11.29 3.89 14.50
CA GLN A 31 -12.19 2.74 14.59
C GLN A 31 -11.97 1.88 15.85
N ASN A 32 -11.04 2.28 16.73
CA ASN A 32 -10.68 1.56 17.96
C ASN A 32 -10.31 0.08 17.69
N ILE A 33 -9.64 -0.19 16.57
CA ILE A 33 -9.14 -1.52 16.22
C ILE A 33 -8.01 -1.90 17.19
N SER A 34 -8.00 -3.15 17.66
CA SER A 34 -6.96 -3.61 18.58
C SER A 34 -5.55 -3.44 17.99
N GLY A 35 -4.59 -3.06 18.83
CA GLY A 35 -3.21 -2.77 18.40
C GLY A 35 -2.61 -3.90 17.55
N ASP A 36 -2.81 -5.16 17.93
CA ASP A 36 -2.31 -6.31 17.17
C ASP A 36 -2.89 -6.42 15.75
N LYS A 37 -4.19 -6.11 15.59
CA LYS A 37 -4.85 -6.13 14.28
C LYS A 37 -4.38 -4.95 13.43
N SER A 38 -4.26 -3.77 14.04
CA SER A 38 -3.76 -2.58 13.38
C SER A 38 -2.32 -2.74 12.88
N VAL A 39 -1.45 -3.31 13.72
CA VAL A 39 -0.06 -3.62 13.34
C VAL A 39 -0.01 -4.63 12.20
N LYS A 40 -0.80 -5.71 12.25
CA LYS A 40 -0.86 -6.69 11.14
C LYS A 40 -1.24 -6.03 9.82
N VAL A 41 -2.26 -5.18 9.83
CA VAL A 41 -2.72 -4.43 8.65
C VAL A 41 -1.60 -3.57 8.06
N LEU A 42 -0.94 -2.76 8.89
CA LEU A 42 0.16 -1.90 8.44
C LEU A 42 1.34 -2.72 7.89
N VAL A 43 1.71 -3.81 8.58
CA VAL A 43 2.77 -4.72 8.15
C VAL A 43 2.45 -5.37 6.80
N ASP A 44 1.20 -5.75 6.55
CA ASP A 44 0.79 -6.37 5.29
C ASP A 44 0.87 -5.39 4.11
N VAL A 45 0.47 -4.12 4.34
CA VAL A 45 0.62 -3.05 3.34
C VAL A 45 2.10 -2.83 3.03
N VAL A 46 2.95 -2.70 4.05
CA VAL A 46 4.41 -2.55 3.89
C VAL A 46 4.99 -3.74 3.13
N LYS A 47 4.66 -4.97 3.50
CA LYS A 47 5.14 -6.18 2.80
C LYS A 47 4.75 -6.20 1.32
N THR A 48 3.57 -5.71 0.99
CA THR A 48 3.11 -5.64 -0.40
C THR A 48 3.84 -4.52 -1.16
N MET A 49 4.05 -3.36 -0.54
CA MET A 49 4.82 -2.25 -1.11
C MET A 49 6.29 -2.62 -1.38
N TYR A 50 6.90 -3.39 -0.48
CA TYR A 50 8.31 -3.81 -0.57
C TYR A 50 8.46 -5.22 -1.14
N ASN A 51 7.46 -5.74 -1.86
CA ASN A 51 7.57 -7.02 -2.53
C ASN A 51 8.73 -6.96 -3.54
N THR A 52 9.64 -7.94 -3.48
CA THR A 52 10.87 -7.95 -4.30
C THR A 52 10.59 -7.86 -5.79
N LYS A 53 9.55 -8.53 -6.31
CA LYS A 53 9.19 -8.45 -7.73
C LYS A 53 8.67 -7.06 -8.08
N PHE A 54 7.82 -6.49 -7.21
CA PHE A 54 7.26 -5.17 -7.41
C PHE A 54 8.35 -4.08 -7.41
N ILE A 55 9.23 -4.08 -6.40
CA ILE A 55 10.36 -3.17 -6.32
C ILE A 55 11.30 -3.34 -7.51
N SER A 56 11.60 -4.58 -7.92
CA SER A 56 12.48 -4.80 -9.08
C SER A 56 11.92 -4.22 -10.37
N GLU A 57 10.61 -4.35 -10.61
CA GLU A 57 9.94 -3.72 -11.76
C GLU A 57 9.87 -2.20 -11.64
N LEU A 58 9.57 -1.68 -10.45
CA LEU A 58 9.46 -0.24 -10.18
C LEU A 58 10.79 0.51 -10.38
N PHE A 59 11.91 -0.12 -10.06
CA PHE A 59 13.25 0.45 -10.24
C PHE A 59 13.83 0.21 -11.63
N ARG A 60 13.12 -0.52 -12.50
CA ARG A 60 13.51 -0.66 -13.89
C ARG A 60 13.41 0.71 -14.57
N PRO A 61 14.37 1.12 -15.42
CA PRO A 61 14.24 2.38 -16.14
C PRO A 61 12.99 2.37 -17.02
N HIS A 62 11.99 3.17 -16.65
CA HIS A 62 10.74 3.28 -17.38
C HIS A 62 10.16 4.70 -17.27
N HIS A 63 9.26 5.04 -18.19
CA HIS A 63 8.47 6.27 -18.09
C HIS A 63 7.48 6.18 -16.92
N MET A 64 7.10 7.33 -16.37
CA MET A 64 6.12 7.33 -15.29
C MET A 64 4.82 6.63 -15.69
N TYR A 65 4.29 5.83 -14.78
CA TYR A 65 2.95 5.28 -14.92
C TYR A 65 1.93 6.42 -15.00
N SER A 66 0.86 6.18 -15.74
CA SER A 66 -0.26 7.11 -15.77
C SER A 66 -0.89 7.25 -14.37
N ASN A 67 -1.56 8.37 -14.12
CA ASN A 67 -2.32 8.57 -12.88
C ASN A 67 -3.32 7.42 -12.61
N VAL A 68 -3.93 6.87 -13.66
CA VAL A 68 -4.86 5.74 -13.57
C VAL A 68 -4.15 4.49 -13.06
N SER A 69 -3.01 4.14 -13.65
CA SER A 69 -2.22 2.97 -13.27
C SER A 69 -1.65 3.11 -11.85
N THR A 70 -1.15 4.30 -11.48
CA THR A 70 -0.67 4.60 -10.13
C THR A 70 -1.79 4.44 -9.11
N ARG A 71 -2.99 4.96 -9.41
CA ARG A 71 -4.17 4.78 -8.54
C ARG A 71 -4.54 3.30 -8.37
N GLN A 72 -4.53 2.51 -9.45
CA GLN A 72 -4.82 1.07 -9.37
C GLN A 72 -3.83 0.30 -8.48
N ILE A 73 -2.56 0.71 -8.43
CA ILE A 73 -1.56 0.12 -7.52
C ILE A 73 -1.98 0.40 -6.08
N PHE A 74 -2.31 1.65 -5.75
CA PHE A 74 -2.73 2.04 -4.41
C PHE A 74 -4.08 1.41 -4.00
N ASP A 75 -5.04 1.29 -4.90
CA ASP A 75 -6.31 0.60 -4.64
C ASP A 75 -6.09 -0.88 -4.29
N ARG A 76 -5.16 -1.56 -4.99
CA ARG A 76 -4.77 -2.94 -4.67
C ARG A 76 -4.07 -3.06 -3.31
N LEU A 77 -3.17 -2.12 -2.98
CA LEU A 77 -2.51 -2.06 -1.67
C LEU A 77 -3.54 -1.92 -0.55
N ALA A 78 -4.49 -0.99 -0.70
CA ALA A 78 -5.56 -0.78 0.27
C ALA A 78 -6.46 -2.01 0.41
N HIS A 79 -6.94 -2.59 -0.69
CA HIS A 79 -7.81 -3.77 -0.67
C HIS A 79 -7.17 -5.01 -0.05
N SER A 80 -5.86 -5.23 -0.26
CA SER A 80 -5.14 -6.36 0.33
C SER A 80 -5.21 -6.39 1.86
N SER A 81 -5.33 -5.21 2.49
CA SER A 81 -5.38 -5.06 3.94
C SER A 81 -6.81 -5.04 4.51
N ILE A 82 -7.77 -4.46 3.78
CA ILE A 82 -9.19 -4.37 4.19
C ILE A 82 -9.89 -5.72 4.11
N MET A 83 -9.60 -6.54 3.09
CA MET A 83 -10.20 -7.88 2.99
C MET A 83 -9.80 -8.78 4.17
N ARG A 84 -8.59 -8.62 4.73
CA ARG A 84 -8.15 -9.33 5.93
C ARG A 84 -8.88 -8.90 7.21
N LEU A 85 -9.30 -7.64 7.30
CA LEU A 85 -10.12 -7.14 8.41
C LEU A 85 -11.54 -7.72 8.39
N ASN A 86 -12.15 -7.85 7.21
CA ASN A 86 -13.51 -8.36 7.07
C ASN A 86 -13.63 -9.89 7.16
N GLN A 87 -12.56 -10.64 6.85
CA GLN A 87 -12.56 -12.10 7.08
C GLN A 87 -12.67 -12.44 8.58
N SER A 88 -12.10 -11.61 9.46
CA SER A 88 -12.25 -11.74 10.93
C SER A 88 -13.68 -11.45 11.44
N SER A 89 -14.57 -10.92 10.60
CA SER A 89 -15.96 -10.60 10.95
C SER A 89 -16.97 -11.60 10.39
N MET A 90 -16.56 -12.49 9.46
CA MET A 90 -17.44 -13.56 8.94
C MET A 90 -17.60 -14.73 9.91
N ASP A 91 -16.67 -14.96 10.83
CA ASP A 91 -16.79 -16.00 11.88
C ASP A 91 -17.79 -15.64 13.01
N LYS A 92 -18.60 -14.59 12.83
CA LYS A 92 -19.63 -14.16 13.78
C LYS A 92 -21.06 -14.12 13.23
N VAL A 93 -21.30 -14.71 12.07
CA VAL A 93 -22.67 -15.05 11.66
C VAL A 93 -22.83 -16.54 11.90
N GLY A 94 -23.12 -16.88 13.15
CA GLY A 94 -23.72 -18.16 13.52
C GLY A 94 -25.18 -18.22 13.11
#